data_AF-A0A966FPE2-F1
#
_entry.id   AF-A0A966FPE2-F1
#
_cell.length_a   1.000
_cell.length_b   1.000
_cell.length_c   1.000
_cell.angle_alpha   90.00
_cell.angle_beta   90.00
_cell.angle_gamma   90.00
#
_symmetry.space_group_name_H-M   'P 1'
#
loop_
_entity.id
_entity.type
_entity.pdbx_description
1 polymer ?
#
loop_
_entity_poly.entity_id
_entity_poly.type
_entity_poly.pdbx_seq_one_letter_code
_entity_poly.pdbx_strand_id
1 'polypeptide(L)' 'MNDKSEFGIGIDLGGTKILGTLVDITGNVFGKVKFGIGDTNDSNS' A
#
# COMPACT_ATOMS: atom_id res chain seq x y z
N MET A 1 18.11 20.18 4.67
CA MET A 1 17.08 19.40 3.96
C MET A 1 16.60 18.36 4.96
N ASN A 2 15.29 18.09 5.03
CA ASN A 2 14.78 17.06 5.93
C ASN A 2 15.03 15.72 5.22
N ASP A 3 16.07 15.00 5.61
CA ASP A 3 16.58 13.81 4.91
C ASP A 3 15.70 12.55 5.09
N LYS A 4 14.46 12.73 5.54
CA LYS A 4 13.50 11.65 5.70
C LYS A 4 12.48 11.73 4.58
N SER A 5 12.53 10.77 3.67
CA SER A 5 11.46 10.55 2.70
C SER A 5 10.18 10.20 3.47
N GLU A 6 9.22 11.11 3.46
CA GLU A 6 7.90 10.91 4.05
C GLU A 6 6.96 10.27 3.01
N PHE A 7 6.20 9.27 3.45
CA PHE A 7 5.27 8.52 2.61
C PHE A 7 3.91 8.39 3.29
N GLY A 8 2.86 8.39 2.47
CA GLY A 8 1.50 8.05 2.84
C GLY A 8 1.08 6.70 2.25
N ILE A 9 0.16 6.03 2.93
CA ILE A 9 -0.47 4.79 2.45
C ILE A 9 -1.97 5.06 2.25
N GLY A 10 -2.45 4.86 1.03
CA GLY A 10 -3.86 4.84 0.71
C GLY A 10 -4.39 3.41 0.70
N ILE A 11 -5.49 3.16 1.42
CA ILE A 11 -6.15 1.85 1.48
C ILE A 11 -7.60 2.02 1.05
N ASP A 12 -8.02 1.24 0.06
CA ASP A 12 -9.41 1.13 -0.38
C ASP A 12 -9.92 -0.29 -0.09
N LEU A 13 -11.03 -0.38 0.64
CA LEU A 13 -11.63 -1.62 1.13
C LEU A 13 -12.94 -1.88 0.36
N GLY A 14 -12.91 -2.84 -0.56
CA GLY A 14 -14.05 -3.15 -1.41
C GLY A 14 -14.47 -4.60 -1.31
N GLY A 15 -15.53 -4.91 -0.56
CA GLY A 15 -16.20 -6.21 -0.54
C GLY A 15 -15.27 -7.40 -0.29
N THR A 16 -14.73 -7.98 -1.36
CA THR A 16 -13.82 -9.14 -1.35
C THR A 16 -12.35 -8.79 -1.66
N LYS A 17 -12.00 -7.52 -1.83
CA LYS A 17 -10.68 -7.06 -2.28
C LYS A 17 -10.22 -5.84 -1.51
N ILE A 18 -8.90 -5.73 -1.35
CA ILE A 18 -8.21 -4.57 -0.79
C ILE A 18 -7.24 -4.04 -1.84
N LEU A 19 -7.22 -2.72 -2.02
CA LEU A 19 -6.27 -2.01 -2.85
C LEU A 19 -5.40 -1.13 -1.96
N GLY A 20 -4.08 -1.28 -2.08
CA GLY A 20 -3.10 -0.46 -1.38
C GLY A 20 -2.30 0.39 -2.36
N THR A 21 -2.04 1.65 -2.02
CA THR A 21 -1.19 2.56 -2.80
C THR A 21 -0.17 3.23 -1.89
N LEU A 22 1.11 3.25 -2.31
CA LEU A 22 2.17 4.02 -1.65
C LEU A 22 2.38 5.34 -2.40
N VAL A 23 2.29 6.46 -1.68
CA VAL A 23 2.46 7.81 -2.22
C VAL A 23 3.48 8.61 -1.43
N ASP A 24 4.22 9.51 -2.07
CA ASP A 24 5.02 10.52 -1.37
C ASP A 24 4.19 11.77 -1.00
N ILE A 25 4.79 12.71 -0.26
CA ILE A 25 4.12 13.95 0.17
C ILE A 25 3.71 14.87 -0.97
N THR A 26 4.28 14.70 -2.15
CA THR A 26 3.96 15.49 -3.35
C THR A 26 2.83 14.83 -4.16
N GLY A 27 2.41 13.63 -3.77
CA GLY A 27 1.36 12.86 -4.41
C GLY A 27 1.86 11.88 -5.49
N ASN A 28 3.18 11.70 -5.66
CA ASN A 28 3.67 10.71 -6.62
C ASN A 28 3.39 9.30 -6.13
N VAL A 29 2.90 8.44 -7.03
CA VAL A 29 2.63 7.03 -6.73
C VAL A 29 3.88 6.21 -6.99
N PHE A 30 4.36 5.52 -5.96
CA PHE A 30 5.51 4.60 -6.05
C PHE A 30 5.09 3.18 -6.37
N GLY A 31 3.91 2.77 -5.91
CA GLY A 31 3.44 1.40 -6.10
C GLY A 31 1.98 1.22 -5.77
N LYS A 32 1.40 0.19 -6.38
CA LYS A 32 0.03 -0.27 -6.13
C LYS A 32 0.03 -1.77 -5.91
N VAL A 33 -0.75 -2.22 -4.94
CA VAL A 33 -0.95 -3.63 -4.62
C VAL A 33 -2.44 -3.94 -4.54
N LYS A 34 -2.78 -5.18 -4.84
CA LYS A 34 -4.15 -5.68 -4.81
C LYS A 34 -4.16 -7.08 -4.24
N PHE A 35 -4.98 -7.30 -3.23
CA PHE A 35 -5.14 -8.60 -2.59
C PHE A 35 -6.62 -8.96 -2.47
N GLY A 36 -6.94 -10.25 -2.56
CA GLY A 36 -8.23 -10.76 -2.12
C GLY A 36 -8.31 -10.79 -0.59
N ILE A 37 -9.49 -10.59 -0.02
CA ILE A 37 -9.70 -10.82 1.41
C ILE A 37 -9.61 -12.32 1.66
N GLY A 38 -8.61 -12.74 2.43
CA GLY A 38 -8.25 -14.14 2.64
C GLY A 38 -6.95 -14.56 1.94
N ASP A 39 -6.37 -13.72 1.07
CA ASP A 39 -5.00 -13.93 0.61
C ASP A 39 -4.06 -13.84 1.82
N THR A 40 -3.49 -14.97 2.18
CA THR A 40 -2.48 -15.06 3.24
C THR A 40 -1.15 -15.37 2.57
N ASN A 41 -0.23 -14.41 2.59
CA ASN A 41 1.17 -14.68 2.26
C ASN A 41 1.90 -14.99 3.57
N ASP A 42 1.70 -16.21 4.07
CA ASP A 42 2.44 -16.70 5.23
C ASP A 42 3.83 -17.14 4.76
N SER A 43 4.74 -16.18 4.66
CA SER A 43 6.13 -16.40 4.26
C SER A 43 7.04 -16.69 5.45
N ASN A 44 6.52 -17.36 6.49
CA ASN A 44 7.29 -17.80 7.64
C ASN A 44 7.69 -19.27 7.45
N SER A 45 8.79 -19.50 6.71
CA SER A 45 9.47 -20.80 6.61
C SER A 45 10.66 -20.87 7.55
#